data_AF-A0AA36DGK6-F1
#
_entry.id   AF-A0AA36DGK6-F1
#
_cell.length_a   1.000
_cell.length_b   1.000
_cell.length_c   1.000
_cell.angle_alpha   90.00
_cell.angle_beta   90.00
_cell.angle_gamma   90.00
#
_symmetry.space_group_name_H-M   'P 1'
#
loop_
_entity.id
_entity.type
_entity.pdbx_description
1 polymer ?
#
loop_
_entity_poly.entity_id
_entity_poly.type
_entity_poly.pdbx_seq_one_letter_code
_entity_poly.pdbx_strand_id
1 'polypeptide(L)'
;MAVRGTLMCGQKPLAGATIILNEQDSGPEFDDKMAEVKTNPKGEFRINGSEVEFTAIEPRITVLHKCNYRWICKRETTFIIPRKYINHGRKITKWFELGTVNMETQFPGEDHNCFRIFKIVSRTRRKILKMQLGVGEIILVIISIVFTVAKFYGLIQAAIVSCILVVAYLWWLHDNKQFWRRRGIPGPPPSLFFGNALEFFDGLHALDERRQRLYGNIYGSFLFNVPELTSTKLDLLREVLVKKFDCFSDRISILNNDPDDPHSLLANSLVTLKGDVWSSVRNTVAPAFSTGKIRQMIPLLNVCSRTCVGIFEGYARRREKIPIRDTMVRLMLDMTSRAAFGRDFNVQFDATSAFMQYAKKYSEFDFRSPRIVAITLFPTLCWLLKRVTGYSILNNDTNKYFVQILDHLYDSRLDNTEQYEYKDFFQLMLASMKEDKNSQREIDHEIEFDLSALKTDRKILKQHVFGQAFMFILAGFETGPINLHLTIYMLAMHPEWQQRVREEIRRLVGEKEPDYTTLGQLPTLEQCIQETQRLFPSVVRYP
;
A
#
# COMPACT_ATOMS: atom_id res chain seq x y z
N MET A 1 -9.24 36.10 8.36
CA MET A 1 -10.64 36.01 8.83
C MET A 1 -10.77 36.59 10.24
N ALA A 2 -11.97 37.04 10.64
CA ALA A 2 -12.25 37.56 11.97
C ALA A 2 -13.61 37.10 12.50
N VAL A 3 -13.66 36.74 13.78
CA VAL A 3 -14.83 36.17 14.46
C VAL A 3 -14.98 36.78 15.84
N ARG A 4 -16.22 37.01 16.27
CA ARG A 4 -16.54 37.42 17.64
C ARG A 4 -17.83 36.79 18.14
N GLY A 5 -17.96 36.71 19.46
CA GLY A 5 -19.13 36.15 20.11
C GLY A 5 -19.03 36.18 21.63
N THR A 6 -20.05 35.63 22.28
CA THR A 6 -20.15 35.55 23.74
C THR A 6 -20.46 34.12 24.15
N LEU A 7 -19.71 33.57 25.10
CA LEU A 7 -19.94 32.25 25.64
C LEU A 7 -20.56 32.32 27.03
N MET A 8 -21.59 31.50 27.24
CA MET A 8 -22.30 31.34 28.50
C MET A 8 -22.14 29.92 29.02
N CYS A 9 -22.28 29.75 30.34
CA CYS A 9 -22.38 28.48 31.02
C CYS A 9 -23.60 28.52 31.93
N GLY A 10 -24.72 28.02 31.42
CA GLY A 10 -26.03 28.25 32.02
C GLY A 10 -26.35 29.75 32.03
N GLN A 11 -26.65 30.29 33.20
CA GLN A 11 -26.99 31.71 33.38
C GLN A 11 -25.77 32.63 33.61
N LYS A 12 -24.54 32.07 33.63
CA LYS A 12 -23.32 32.84 33.92
C LYS A 12 -22.45 33.01 32.68
N PRO A 13 -21.79 34.16 32.49
CA PRO A 13 -20.77 34.31 31.47
C PRO A 13 -19.62 33.31 31.66
N LEU A 14 -19.18 32.68 30.57
CA LEU A 14 -18.11 31.69 30.60
C LEU A 14 -16.75 32.38 30.42
N ALA A 15 -16.18 32.84 31.53
CA ALA A 15 -14.86 33.47 31.55
C ALA A 15 -13.71 32.45 31.46
N GLY A 16 -12.63 32.82 30.76
CA GLY A 16 -11.40 32.01 30.69
C GLY A 16 -11.48 30.75 29.81
N ALA A 17 -12.51 30.60 28.99
CA ALA A 17 -12.54 29.58 27.94
C ALA A 17 -11.52 29.91 26.85
N THR A 18 -10.84 28.89 26.32
CA THR A 18 -9.86 29.06 25.23
C THR A 18 -10.58 28.93 23.90
N ILE A 19 -10.37 29.91 23.01
CA ILE A 19 -10.91 29.96 21.65
C ILE A 19 -9.73 29.85 20.71
N ILE A 20 -9.76 28.86 19.83
CA ILE A 20 -8.71 28.63 18.85
C ILE A 20 -9.33 28.76 17.46
N LEU A 21 -8.72 29.59 16.62
CA LEU A 21 -9.08 29.69 15.23
C LEU A 21 -8.14 28.81 14.41
N ASN A 22 -8.71 27.82 13.74
CA ASN A 22 -7.95 26.83 12.97
C ASN A 22 -8.44 26.79 11.52
N GLU A 23 -7.53 26.41 10.64
CA GLU A 23 -7.79 25.93 9.30
C GLU A 23 -8.07 24.43 9.32
N GLN A 24 -9.05 23.97 8.55
CA GLN A 24 -9.32 22.55 8.36
C GLN A 24 -8.69 22.07 7.05
N ASP A 25 -7.53 21.42 7.16
CA ASP A 25 -6.96 20.71 6.03
C ASP A 25 -7.73 19.43 5.75
N SER A 26 -8.05 19.22 4.48
CA SER A 26 -8.60 17.94 4.00
C SER A 26 -7.53 16.84 3.86
N GLY A 27 -6.31 17.08 4.37
CA GLY A 27 -5.11 16.23 4.28
C GLY A 27 -4.59 15.69 5.62
N PRO A 28 -3.39 15.07 5.65
CA PRO A 28 -2.78 14.48 6.85
C PRO A 28 -2.00 15.48 7.71
N GLU A 29 -2.00 16.77 7.37
CA GLU A 29 -1.38 17.84 8.15
C GLU A 29 -2.23 18.15 9.39
N PHE A 30 -1.58 18.64 10.45
CA PHE A 30 -2.29 19.03 11.66
C PHE A 30 -2.97 20.36 11.39
N ASP A 31 -4.26 20.48 11.73
CA ASP A 31 -5.01 21.73 11.58
C ASP A 31 -4.18 22.95 12.00
N ASP A 32 -3.91 23.83 11.04
CA ASP A 32 -3.03 24.96 11.28
C ASP A 32 -3.73 25.99 12.16
N LYS A 33 -3.05 26.29 13.28
CA LYS A 33 -3.55 27.20 14.30
C LYS A 33 -3.25 28.64 13.87
N MET A 34 -4.27 29.31 13.35
CA MET A 34 -4.19 30.70 12.91
C MET A 34 -4.09 31.68 14.08
N ALA A 35 -4.84 31.44 15.17
CA ALA A 35 -4.87 32.32 16.35
C ALA A 35 -5.44 31.62 17.59
N GLU A 36 -5.16 32.15 18.78
CA GLU A 36 -5.81 31.75 20.04
C GLU A 36 -6.07 32.96 20.94
N VAL A 37 -7.23 32.97 21.59
CA VAL A 37 -7.62 33.97 22.59
C VAL A 37 -8.39 33.31 23.74
N LYS A 38 -8.51 33.99 24.88
CA LYS A 38 -9.39 33.57 25.97
C LYS A 38 -10.58 34.52 26.12
N THR A 39 -11.72 33.99 26.53
CA THR A 39 -12.89 34.82 26.86
C THR A 39 -12.62 35.72 28.06
N ASN A 40 -13.12 36.96 27.99
CA ASN A 40 -13.01 37.95 29.06
C ASN A 40 -13.97 37.60 30.24
N PRO A 41 -13.97 38.36 31.36
CA PRO A 41 -14.88 38.13 32.49
C PRO A 41 -16.38 38.19 32.14
N LYS A 42 -16.74 38.81 31.01
CA LYS A 42 -18.11 38.86 30.46
C LYS A 42 -18.39 37.73 29.46
N GLY A 43 -17.48 36.78 29.29
CA GLY A 43 -17.63 35.65 28.35
C GLY A 43 -17.39 36.02 26.88
N GLU A 44 -17.01 37.25 26.57
CA GLU A 44 -16.86 37.74 25.20
C GLU A 44 -15.47 37.40 24.64
N PHE A 45 -15.39 37.16 23.33
CA PHE A 45 -14.12 37.01 22.62
C PHE A 45 -14.15 37.70 21.26
N ARG A 46 -12.96 38.11 20.79
CA ARG A 46 -12.69 38.57 19.42
C ARG A 46 -11.39 37.93 18.97
N ILE A 47 -11.42 37.24 17.84
CA ILE A 47 -10.27 36.53 17.30
C ILE A 47 -10.18 36.75 15.80
N ASN A 48 -8.96 37.00 15.32
CA ASN A 48 -8.65 37.11 13.90
C ASN A 48 -7.34 36.39 13.62
N GLY A 49 -7.26 35.77 12.44
CA GLY A 49 -6.09 35.06 11.97
C GLY A 49 -6.09 35.07 10.44
N SER A 50 -4.93 34.82 9.84
CA SER A 50 -4.76 34.76 8.39
C SER A 50 -3.83 33.63 8.04
N GLU A 51 -4.13 32.93 6.96
CA GLU A 51 -3.22 31.97 6.34
C GLU A 51 -3.04 32.28 4.86
N VAL A 52 -1.94 31.79 4.30
CA VAL A 52 -1.59 31.94 2.89
C VAL A 52 -1.70 30.57 2.23
N GLU A 53 -2.82 30.33 1.54
CA GLU A 53 -3.06 29.10 0.80
C GLU A 53 -3.35 29.35 -0.68
N PHE A 54 -3.05 28.34 -1.51
CA PHE A 54 -3.46 28.29 -2.91
C PHE A 54 -4.94 27.89 -3.08
N THR A 55 -5.53 27.27 -2.04
CA THR A 55 -6.94 26.82 -1.99
C THR A 55 -7.82 27.76 -1.15
N ALA A 56 -9.14 27.51 -1.19
CA ALA A 56 -10.09 28.24 -0.36
C ALA A 56 -10.07 27.70 1.08
N ILE A 57 -9.57 28.52 2.00
CA ILE A 57 -9.50 28.22 3.45
C ILE A 57 -10.84 27.69 3.97
N GLU A 58 -10.81 26.63 4.78
CA GLU A 58 -11.95 26.09 5.52
C GLU A 58 -11.85 26.39 7.02
N PRO A 59 -12.16 27.62 7.43
CA PRO A 59 -11.92 28.04 8.80
C PRO A 59 -12.94 27.48 9.79
N ARG A 60 -12.47 27.13 10.98
CA ARG A 60 -13.32 26.75 12.11
C ARG A 60 -12.82 27.33 13.42
N ILE A 61 -13.75 27.54 14.35
CA ILE A 61 -13.43 27.88 15.74
C ILE A 61 -13.58 26.66 16.62
N THR A 62 -12.56 26.42 17.44
CA THR A 62 -12.57 25.41 18.47
C THR A 62 -12.63 26.08 19.85
N VAL A 63 -13.63 25.70 20.64
CA VAL A 63 -13.87 26.23 21.99
C VAL A 63 -13.50 25.16 23.01
N LEU A 64 -12.54 25.46 23.87
CA LEU A 64 -12.12 24.61 24.98
C LEU A 64 -12.60 25.19 26.31
N HIS A 65 -13.45 24.46 27.03
CA HIS A 65 -14.07 24.95 28.26
C HIS A 65 -14.27 23.85 29.32
N LYS A 66 -14.65 24.26 30.53
CA LYS A 66 -15.01 23.35 31.65
C LYS A 66 -16.43 23.62 32.17
N CYS A 67 -17.31 24.14 31.31
CA CYS A 67 -18.69 24.40 31.70
C CYS A 67 -19.37 23.10 32.15
N ASN A 68 -19.88 23.12 33.39
CA ASN A 68 -20.50 21.98 34.08
C ASN A 68 -19.65 20.68 34.05
N TYR A 69 -18.32 20.82 34.04
CA TYR A 69 -17.40 19.68 33.89
C TYR A 69 -16.23 19.78 34.86
N ARG A 70 -16.12 18.80 35.78
CA ARG A 70 -15.14 18.80 36.89
C ARG A 70 -13.89 17.95 36.65
N TRP A 71 -13.74 17.33 35.48
CA TRP A 71 -12.60 16.45 35.21
C TRP A 71 -11.34 17.22 34.77
N ILE A 72 -10.21 16.51 34.69
CA ILE A 72 -8.90 17.09 34.34
C ILE A 72 -8.94 17.70 32.93
N CYS A 73 -9.68 17.08 32.02
CA CYS A 73 -9.78 17.50 30.61
C CYS A 73 -10.73 18.69 30.39
N LYS A 74 -10.61 19.33 29.22
CA LYS A 74 -11.54 20.36 28.76
C LYS A 74 -12.48 19.76 27.71
N ARG A 75 -13.75 20.17 27.74
CA ARG A 75 -14.71 19.93 26.67
C ARG A 75 -14.31 20.74 25.44
N GLU A 76 -14.36 20.12 24.26
CA GLU A 76 -13.93 20.67 22.98
C GLU A 76 -15.11 20.67 22.00
N THR A 77 -15.55 21.86 21.60
CA THR A 77 -16.62 22.06 20.63
C THR A 77 -16.11 22.85 19.43
N THR A 78 -16.45 22.43 18.21
CA THR A 78 -15.98 23.08 16.98
C THR A 78 -17.15 23.64 16.18
N PHE A 79 -17.02 24.88 15.72
CA PHE A 79 -17.98 25.59 14.87
C PHE A 79 -17.33 25.90 13.53
N ILE A 80 -17.95 25.41 12.45
CA ILE A 80 -17.52 25.70 11.08
C ILE A 80 -17.94 27.13 10.72
N ILE A 81 -17.03 27.90 10.13
CA ILE A 81 -17.31 29.27 9.74
C ILE A 81 -17.62 29.32 8.24
N PRO A 82 -18.77 29.85 7.82
CA PRO A 82 -19.13 29.88 6.41
C PRO A 82 -18.13 30.69 5.57
N ARG A 83 -17.72 30.14 4.42
CA ARG A 83 -16.72 30.72 3.50
C ARG A 83 -16.99 32.18 3.12
N LYS A 84 -18.25 32.63 3.11
CA LYS A 84 -18.63 34.03 2.79
C LYS A 84 -18.05 35.10 3.73
N TYR A 85 -17.59 34.72 4.92
CA TYR A 85 -16.96 35.60 5.92
C TYR A 85 -15.42 35.62 5.84
N ILE A 86 -14.83 34.93 4.86
CA ILE A 86 -13.40 35.03 4.56
C ILE A 86 -13.11 36.42 3.98
N ASN A 87 -11.99 36.99 4.39
CA ASN A 87 -11.52 38.31 3.98
C ASN A 87 -10.30 38.14 3.08
N HIS A 88 -10.26 38.80 1.92
CA HIS A 88 -9.09 38.78 1.03
C HIS A 88 -8.21 40.02 1.27
N GLY A 89 -6.89 39.81 1.43
CA GLY A 89 -5.92 40.86 1.74
C GLY A 89 -5.78 41.18 3.24
N ARG A 90 -4.99 42.21 3.58
CA ARG A 90 -4.60 42.52 4.98
C ARG A 90 -5.65 43.28 5.80
N LYS A 91 -6.76 43.73 5.19
CA LYS A 91 -7.82 44.49 5.87
C LYS A 91 -9.02 43.59 6.17
N ILE A 92 -9.49 43.61 7.41
CA ILE A 92 -10.71 42.91 7.84
C ILE A 92 -11.92 43.78 7.49
N THR A 93 -12.73 43.32 6.54
CA THR A 93 -13.98 43.98 6.10
C THR A 93 -15.23 43.25 6.60
N LYS A 94 -15.12 41.95 6.92
CA LYS A 94 -16.23 41.09 7.36
C LYS A 94 -15.88 40.39 8.68
N TRP A 95 -16.82 40.45 9.62
CA TRP A 95 -16.80 39.70 10.87
C TRP A 95 -17.86 38.61 10.84
N PHE A 96 -17.52 37.40 11.30
CA PHE A 96 -18.51 36.39 11.62
C PHE A 96 -18.99 36.59 13.06
N GLU A 97 -20.29 36.76 13.24
CA GLU A 97 -20.94 36.85 14.55
C GLU A 97 -21.38 35.45 14.98
N LEU A 98 -20.68 34.84 15.93
CA LEU A 98 -21.10 33.57 16.51
C LEU A 98 -22.36 33.73 17.40
N GLY A 99 -22.63 34.96 17.84
CA GLY A 99 -23.73 35.27 18.76
C GLY A 99 -23.41 34.84 20.19
N THR A 100 -24.47 34.59 20.98
CA THR A 100 -24.37 34.10 22.35
C THR A 100 -24.60 32.60 22.40
N VAL A 101 -23.57 31.83 22.73
CA VAL A 101 -23.64 30.36 22.77
C VAL A 101 -23.59 29.87 24.22
N ASN A 102 -24.60 29.12 24.64
CA ASN A 102 -24.60 28.48 25.94
C ASN A 102 -23.90 27.11 25.87
N MET A 103 -22.70 27.05 26.44
CA MET A 103 -21.84 25.86 26.47
C MET A 103 -22.21 24.84 27.56
N GLU A 104 -23.34 25.03 28.25
CA GLU A 104 -23.93 24.00 29.12
C GLU A 104 -24.52 22.84 28.32
N THR A 105 -25.08 23.14 27.14
CA THR A 105 -25.63 22.12 26.23
C THR A 105 -24.53 21.22 25.66
N GLN A 106 -24.94 20.05 25.17
CA GLN A 106 -24.05 19.11 24.47
C GLN A 106 -24.18 19.32 22.96
N PHE A 107 -23.06 19.50 22.28
CA PHE A 107 -23.05 19.70 20.82
C PHE A 107 -22.74 18.39 20.07
N PRO A 108 -23.32 18.16 18.89
CA PRO A 108 -22.94 17.03 18.03
C PRO A 108 -21.46 17.10 17.66
N GLY A 109 -20.71 16.02 17.90
CA GLY A 109 -19.27 15.95 17.61
C GLY A 109 -18.35 16.54 18.69
N GLU A 110 -18.88 16.89 19.86
CA GLU A 110 -18.10 17.37 21.00
C GLU A 110 -17.13 16.30 21.54
N ASP A 111 -15.86 16.69 21.75
CA ASP A 111 -14.78 15.81 22.21
C ASP A 111 -14.20 16.27 23.56
N HIS A 112 -13.33 15.47 24.16
CA HIS A 112 -12.61 15.82 25.39
C HIS A 112 -11.13 15.96 25.08
N ASN A 113 -10.60 17.17 25.22
CA ASN A 113 -9.18 17.45 25.05
C ASN A 113 -8.42 17.02 26.32
N CYS A 114 -8.12 15.73 26.37
CA CYS A 114 -7.12 15.15 27.27
C CYS A 114 -5.80 15.07 26.50
N PHE A 115 -4.68 15.45 27.13
CA PHE A 115 -3.33 15.31 26.57
C PHE A 115 -3.21 14.09 25.63
N ARG A 116 -2.71 14.34 24.40
CA ARG A 116 -2.57 13.48 23.20
C ARG A 116 -2.28 11.98 23.39
N ILE A 117 -1.90 11.53 24.58
CA ILE A 117 -1.57 10.15 24.94
C ILE A 117 -2.82 9.26 25.08
N PHE A 118 -3.94 9.77 25.62
CA PHE A 118 -5.11 8.91 25.91
C PHE A 118 -6.00 8.62 24.69
N LYS A 119 -6.03 9.51 23.68
CA LYS A 119 -6.71 9.25 22.39
C LYS A 119 -6.00 8.14 21.60
N ILE A 120 -4.70 7.96 21.82
CA ILE A 120 -3.94 6.81 21.31
C ILE A 120 -4.38 5.53 22.02
N VAL A 121 -4.93 5.52 23.22
CA VAL A 121 -5.27 4.26 23.91
C VAL A 121 -6.66 3.72 23.54
N SER A 122 -7.66 4.58 23.30
CA SER A 122 -9.05 4.12 23.10
C SER A 122 -9.34 3.54 21.70
N ARG A 123 -8.85 4.17 20.62
CA ARG A 123 -8.92 3.60 19.25
C ARG A 123 -7.96 2.41 19.07
N THR A 124 -6.88 2.39 19.84
CA THR A 124 -5.85 1.36 19.74
C THR A 124 -6.15 0.15 20.60
N ARG A 125 -6.99 0.25 21.64
CA ARG A 125 -7.44 -0.90 22.44
C ARG A 125 -8.04 -2.02 21.58
N ARG A 126 -8.86 -1.69 20.57
CA ARG A 126 -9.45 -2.67 19.64
C ARG A 126 -8.44 -3.29 18.67
N LYS A 127 -7.37 -2.58 18.29
CA LYS A 127 -6.29 -3.10 17.42
C LYS A 127 -5.23 -3.87 18.22
N ILE A 128 -4.83 -3.40 19.40
CA ILE A 128 -3.95 -4.10 20.35
C ILE A 128 -4.54 -5.45 20.77
N LEU A 129 -5.86 -5.53 21.04
CA LEU A 129 -6.51 -6.81 21.37
C LEU A 129 -6.47 -7.84 20.22
N LYS A 130 -6.27 -7.41 18.97
CA LYS A 130 -6.16 -8.28 17.79
C LYS A 130 -4.73 -8.49 17.30
N MET A 131 -3.75 -7.79 17.88
CA MET A 131 -2.35 -7.90 17.47
C MET A 131 -1.76 -9.16 18.09
N GLN A 132 -1.41 -10.12 17.24
CA GLN A 132 -0.60 -11.25 17.65
C GLN A 132 0.82 -10.74 17.88
N LEU A 133 1.30 -10.87 19.12
CA LEU A 133 2.69 -10.54 19.46
C LEU A 133 3.63 -11.43 18.64
N GLY A 134 4.67 -10.83 18.08
CA GLY A 134 5.74 -11.60 17.46
C GLY A 134 6.55 -12.38 18.49
N VAL A 135 7.26 -13.40 18.01
CA VAL A 135 8.13 -14.26 18.84
C VAL A 135 9.11 -13.44 19.67
N GLY A 136 9.69 -12.38 19.09
CA GLY A 136 10.64 -11.51 19.79
C GLY A 136 9.98 -10.68 20.90
N GLU A 137 8.74 -10.25 20.72
CA GLU A 137 8.01 -9.46 21.71
C GLU A 137 7.61 -10.29 22.92
N ILE A 138 7.21 -11.53 22.69
CA ILE A 138 6.90 -12.47 23.76
C ILE A 138 8.14 -12.68 24.63
N ILE A 139 9.31 -12.83 24.01
CA ILE A 139 10.58 -12.94 24.73
C ILE A 139 10.86 -11.69 25.58
N LEU A 140 10.65 -10.49 25.03
CA LEU A 140 10.83 -9.23 25.77
C LEU A 140 9.87 -9.09 26.96
N VAL A 141 8.61 -9.52 26.80
CA VAL A 141 7.61 -9.53 27.89
C VAL A 141 8.05 -10.48 29.00
N ILE A 142 8.51 -11.69 28.66
CA ILE A 142 9.04 -12.66 29.63
C ILE A 142 10.23 -12.04 30.39
N ILE A 143 11.20 -11.45 29.68
CA ILE A 143 12.37 -10.79 30.30
C ILE A 143 11.94 -9.67 31.26
N SER A 144 10.96 -8.84 30.86
CA SER A 144 10.46 -7.74 31.69
C SER A 144 9.77 -8.22 32.96
N ILE A 145 8.99 -9.30 32.89
CA ILE A 145 8.36 -9.92 34.07
C ILE A 145 9.44 -10.44 35.02
N VAL A 146 10.44 -11.15 34.49
CA VAL A 146 11.54 -11.71 35.28
C VAL A 146 12.33 -10.61 35.98
N PHE A 147 12.65 -9.52 35.29
CA PHE A 147 13.36 -8.38 35.90
C PHE A 147 12.55 -7.71 37.02
N THR A 148 11.23 -7.59 36.83
CA THR A 148 10.34 -7.00 37.83
C THR A 148 10.24 -7.90 39.06
N VAL A 149 10.09 -9.22 38.88
CA VAL A 149 10.10 -10.16 40.00
C VAL A 149 11.46 -10.12 40.71
N ALA A 150 12.59 -10.08 39.99
CA ALA A 150 13.91 -9.99 40.62
C ALA A 150 14.06 -8.77 41.53
N LYS A 151 13.50 -7.62 41.10
CA LYS A 151 13.56 -6.37 41.85
C LYS A 151 12.73 -6.37 43.14
N PHE A 152 11.54 -6.97 43.12
CA PHE A 152 10.60 -6.91 44.26
C PHE A 152 10.69 -8.12 45.20
N TYR A 153 11.08 -9.27 44.67
CA TYR A 153 10.88 -10.59 45.27
C TYR A 153 12.18 -11.42 45.36
N GLY A 154 13.28 -10.89 44.84
CA GLY A 154 14.60 -11.52 44.85
C GLY A 154 14.85 -12.49 43.70
N LEU A 155 16.11 -12.87 43.53
CA LEU A 155 16.60 -13.63 42.37
C LEU A 155 16.00 -15.04 42.25
N ILE A 156 15.76 -15.72 43.37
CA ILE A 156 15.22 -17.10 43.38
C ILE A 156 13.78 -17.12 42.87
N GLN A 157 12.93 -16.18 43.33
CA GLN A 157 11.53 -16.10 42.91
C GLN A 157 11.44 -15.69 41.42
N ALA A 158 12.34 -14.82 40.97
CA ALA A 158 12.45 -14.45 39.56
C ALA A 158 12.85 -15.63 38.66
N ALA A 159 13.79 -16.47 39.12
CA ALA A 159 14.22 -17.67 38.40
C ALA A 159 13.07 -18.68 38.26
N ILE A 160 12.26 -18.86 39.30
CA ILE A 160 11.09 -19.76 39.26
C ILE A 160 10.04 -19.25 38.26
N VAL A 161 9.67 -17.96 38.35
CA VAL A 161 8.70 -17.36 37.41
C VAL A 161 9.21 -17.40 35.96
N SER A 162 10.50 -17.12 35.75
CA SER A 162 11.15 -17.25 34.43
C SER A 162 11.00 -18.66 33.89
N CYS A 163 11.34 -19.67 34.69
CA CYS A 163 11.25 -21.07 34.30
C CYS A 163 9.81 -21.45 33.92
N ILE A 164 8.82 -21.05 34.71
CA ILE A 164 7.40 -21.31 34.42
C ILE A 164 6.97 -20.65 33.10
N LEU A 165 7.31 -19.38 32.88
CA LEU A 165 6.94 -18.66 31.66
C LEU A 165 7.63 -19.24 30.42
N VAL A 166 8.91 -19.60 30.52
CA VAL A 166 9.65 -20.23 29.43
C VAL A 166 9.06 -21.60 29.11
N VAL A 167 8.79 -22.44 30.11
CA VAL A 167 8.16 -23.76 29.91
C VAL A 167 6.77 -23.61 29.30
N ALA A 168 5.94 -22.71 29.80
CA ALA A 168 4.61 -22.45 29.26
C ALA A 168 4.69 -21.97 27.79
N TYR A 169 5.65 -21.10 27.46
CA TYR A 169 5.84 -20.62 26.10
C TYR A 169 6.35 -21.71 25.15
N LEU A 170 7.34 -22.50 25.58
CA LEU A 170 7.85 -23.64 24.81
C LEU A 170 6.76 -24.70 24.60
N TRP A 171 5.93 -24.94 25.62
CA TRP A 171 4.77 -25.83 25.53
C TRP A 171 3.74 -25.29 24.52
N TRP A 172 3.41 -24.01 24.57
CA TRP A 172 2.52 -23.37 23.60
C TRP A 172 3.05 -23.46 22.17
N LEU A 173 4.34 -23.20 21.95
CA LEU A 173 4.98 -23.35 20.64
C LEU A 173 4.89 -24.80 20.15
N HIS A 174 5.23 -25.75 21.03
CA HIS A 174 5.15 -27.17 20.72
C HIS A 174 3.72 -27.60 20.36
N ASP A 175 2.73 -27.18 21.15
CA ASP A 175 1.31 -27.46 20.92
C ASP A 175 0.85 -26.92 19.56
N ASN A 176 1.22 -25.68 19.24
CA ASN A 176 0.90 -25.05 17.96
C ASN A 176 1.52 -25.84 16.78
N LYS A 177 2.74 -26.37 16.92
CA LYS A 177 3.36 -27.22 15.89
C LYS A 177 2.66 -28.56 15.68
N GLN A 178 1.82 -29.01 16.61
CA GLN A 178 1.00 -30.22 16.43
C GLN A 178 -0.24 -29.98 15.55
N PHE A 179 -0.52 -28.75 15.12
CA PHE A 179 -1.76 -28.39 14.40
C PHE A 179 -2.07 -29.30 13.19
N TRP A 180 -1.09 -29.56 12.32
CA TRP A 180 -1.26 -30.42 11.14
C TRP A 180 -1.29 -31.91 11.49
N ARG A 181 -0.45 -32.34 12.44
CA ARG A 181 -0.44 -33.73 12.93
C ARG A 181 -1.79 -34.14 13.52
N ARG A 182 -2.43 -33.25 14.30
CA ARG A 182 -3.78 -33.47 14.87
C ARG A 182 -4.87 -33.59 13.80
N ARG A 183 -4.65 -33.03 12.61
CA ARG A 183 -5.58 -33.06 11.48
C ARG A 183 -5.27 -34.19 10.48
N GLY A 184 -4.24 -35.00 10.75
CA GLY A 184 -3.82 -36.07 9.84
C GLY A 184 -3.25 -35.55 8.52
N ILE A 185 -2.76 -34.31 8.46
CA ILE A 185 -2.17 -33.73 7.26
C ILE A 185 -0.65 -33.98 7.30
N PRO A 186 -0.07 -34.63 6.26
CA PRO A 186 1.36 -34.89 6.20
C PRO A 186 2.14 -33.59 5.98
N GLY A 187 3.41 -33.56 6.36
CA GLY A 187 4.25 -32.38 6.16
C GLY A 187 5.61 -32.50 6.84
N PRO A 188 6.54 -31.61 6.50
CA PRO A 188 7.86 -31.59 7.11
C PRO A 188 7.78 -31.31 8.61
N PRO A 189 8.64 -31.93 9.44
CA PRO A 189 8.68 -31.66 10.86
C PRO A 189 9.10 -30.19 11.07
N PRO A 190 8.28 -29.36 11.74
CA PRO A 190 8.61 -27.96 11.94
C PRO A 190 9.66 -27.78 13.05
N SER A 191 10.60 -26.85 12.85
CA SER A 191 11.41 -26.33 13.95
C SER A 191 10.53 -25.57 14.94
N LEU A 192 10.93 -25.55 16.22
CA LEU A 192 10.10 -25.00 17.30
C LEU A 192 9.78 -23.51 17.11
N PHE A 193 10.78 -22.70 16.75
CA PHE A 193 10.65 -21.24 16.64
C PHE A 193 10.36 -20.76 15.20
N PHE A 194 11.01 -21.35 14.21
CA PHE A 194 10.95 -20.88 12.82
C PHE A 194 9.99 -21.69 11.95
N GLY A 195 9.40 -22.77 12.49
CA GLY A 195 8.63 -23.71 11.67
C GLY A 195 9.54 -24.26 10.57
N ASN A 196 9.15 -24.05 9.32
CA ASN A 196 9.90 -24.41 8.13
C ASN A 196 10.45 -23.19 7.37
N ALA A 197 10.46 -22.00 8.00
CA ALA A 197 10.81 -20.76 7.33
C ALA A 197 12.26 -20.74 6.79
N LEU A 198 13.19 -21.40 7.50
CA LEU A 198 14.61 -21.42 7.10
C LEU A 198 14.85 -22.23 5.82
N GLU A 199 13.98 -23.18 5.49
CA GLU A 199 14.11 -23.99 4.26
C GLU A 199 13.82 -23.17 3.00
N PHE A 200 13.11 -22.04 3.10
CA PHE A 200 12.85 -21.16 1.95
C PHE A 200 14.12 -20.52 1.39
N PHE A 201 15.21 -20.48 2.16
CA PHE A 201 16.49 -19.94 1.73
C PHE A 201 17.19 -20.78 0.66
N ASP A 202 16.83 -22.06 0.52
CA ASP A 202 17.39 -22.98 -0.47
C ASP A 202 16.65 -22.91 -1.83
N GLY A 203 15.66 -22.03 -1.95
CA GLY A 203 14.84 -21.83 -3.14
C GLY A 203 13.47 -22.49 -3.03
N LEU A 204 12.42 -21.67 -3.18
CA LEU A 204 11.03 -22.08 -2.96
C LEU A 204 10.55 -23.18 -3.93
N HIS A 205 10.92 -23.08 -5.21
CA HIS A 205 10.47 -24.04 -6.23
C HIS A 205 10.99 -25.47 -5.97
N ALA A 206 12.31 -25.61 -5.79
CA ALA A 206 12.93 -26.91 -5.51
C ALA A 206 12.44 -27.50 -4.18
N LEU A 207 12.18 -26.64 -3.19
CA LEU A 207 11.60 -27.04 -1.91
C LEU A 207 10.20 -27.62 -2.08
N ASP A 208 9.30 -26.93 -2.80
CA ASP A 208 7.93 -27.38 -3.00
C ASP A 208 7.87 -28.65 -3.85
N GLU A 209 8.70 -28.77 -4.90
CA GLU A 209 8.79 -30.00 -5.70
C GLU A 209 9.24 -31.19 -4.84
N ARG A 210 10.26 -31.00 -4.00
CA ARG A 210 10.72 -32.03 -3.05
C ARG A 210 9.62 -32.42 -2.06
N ARG A 211 8.91 -31.45 -1.50
CA ARG A 211 7.82 -31.69 -0.54
C ARG A 211 6.65 -32.42 -1.18
N GLN A 212 6.28 -32.06 -2.40
CA GLN A 212 5.24 -32.75 -3.14
C GLN A 212 5.61 -34.23 -3.37
N ARG A 213 6.86 -34.53 -3.71
CA ARG A 213 7.34 -35.92 -3.86
C ARG A 213 7.30 -36.72 -2.56
N LEU A 214 7.56 -36.08 -1.42
CA LEU A 214 7.64 -36.75 -0.11
C LEU A 214 6.28 -36.88 0.59
N TYR A 215 5.43 -35.87 0.51
CA TYR A 215 4.18 -35.76 1.28
C TYR A 215 2.92 -35.86 0.42
N GLY A 216 3.07 -35.85 -0.91
CA GLY A 216 1.98 -35.90 -1.87
C GLY A 216 1.42 -34.52 -2.22
N ASN A 217 0.23 -34.53 -2.85
CA ASN A 217 -0.39 -33.33 -3.43
C ASN A 217 -0.99 -32.36 -2.41
N ILE A 218 -1.06 -32.74 -1.13
CA ILE A 218 -1.52 -31.87 -0.03
C ILE A 218 -0.57 -32.07 1.12
N TYR A 219 0.06 -30.99 1.59
CA TYR A 219 0.89 -31.03 2.78
C TYR A 219 0.77 -29.74 3.59
N GLY A 220 0.99 -29.87 4.90
CA GLY A 220 1.00 -28.77 5.84
C GLY A 220 2.43 -28.37 6.21
N SER A 221 2.74 -27.09 6.13
CA SER A 221 3.98 -26.50 6.61
C SER A 221 3.70 -25.42 7.64
N PHE A 222 4.76 -24.86 8.22
CA PHE A 222 4.65 -23.67 9.07
C PHE A 222 5.58 -22.58 8.57
N LEU A 223 5.04 -21.39 8.28
CA LEU A 223 5.82 -20.18 8.13
C LEU A 223 5.89 -19.50 9.51
N PHE A 224 7.02 -19.62 10.20
CA PHE A 224 7.14 -19.30 11.61
C PHE A 224 6.07 -20.04 12.43
N ASN A 225 5.12 -19.31 13.03
CA ASN A 225 4.01 -19.85 13.80
C ASN A 225 2.68 -19.92 13.04
N VAL A 226 2.67 -19.52 11.77
CA VAL A 226 1.49 -19.54 10.91
C VAL A 226 1.42 -20.90 10.19
N PRO A 227 0.36 -21.70 10.40
CA PRO A 227 0.16 -22.93 9.64
C PRO A 227 -0.18 -22.58 8.18
N GLU A 228 0.51 -23.23 7.25
CA GLU A 228 0.35 -23.07 5.81
C GLU A 228 -0.08 -24.43 5.23
N LEU A 229 -1.10 -24.42 4.35
CA LEU A 229 -1.53 -25.60 3.62
C LEU A 229 -1.17 -25.41 2.15
N THR A 230 -0.35 -26.30 1.61
CA THR A 230 -0.01 -26.31 0.18
C THR A 230 -0.75 -27.43 -0.51
N SER A 231 -1.36 -27.13 -1.66
CA SER A 231 -2.09 -28.11 -2.46
C SER A 231 -1.84 -27.94 -3.95
N THR A 232 -1.68 -29.06 -4.65
CA THR A 232 -1.61 -29.12 -6.13
C THR A 232 -2.87 -29.76 -6.74
N LYS A 233 -3.89 -30.09 -5.94
CA LYS A 233 -5.16 -30.64 -6.44
C LYS A 233 -6.04 -29.55 -7.07
N LEU A 234 -6.40 -29.71 -8.35
CA LEU A 234 -7.21 -28.75 -9.10
C LEU A 234 -8.58 -28.49 -8.46
N ASP A 235 -9.26 -29.51 -7.94
CA ASP A 235 -10.58 -29.34 -7.33
C ASP A 235 -10.55 -28.40 -6.14
N LEU A 236 -9.51 -28.53 -5.30
CA LEU A 236 -9.32 -27.67 -4.14
C LEU A 236 -8.90 -26.25 -4.56
N LEU A 237 -8.02 -26.13 -5.55
CA LEU A 237 -7.63 -24.83 -6.10
C LEU A 237 -8.84 -24.09 -6.69
N ARG A 238 -9.71 -24.77 -7.45
CA ARG A 238 -10.94 -24.20 -7.98
C ARG A 238 -11.93 -23.80 -6.89
N GLU A 239 -12.03 -24.61 -5.83
CA GLU A 239 -12.88 -24.30 -4.68
C GLU A 239 -12.41 -23.02 -3.96
N VAL A 240 -11.10 -22.88 -3.72
CA VAL A 240 -10.51 -21.75 -2.98
C VAL A 240 -10.42 -20.49 -3.83
N LEU A 241 -9.87 -20.58 -5.04
CA LEU A 241 -9.53 -19.42 -5.87
C LEU A 241 -10.71 -18.87 -6.68
N VAL A 242 -11.76 -19.68 -6.90
CA VAL A 242 -12.92 -19.28 -7.72
C VAL A 242 -14.21 -19.32 -6.91
N LYS A 243 -14.64 -20.50 -6.46
CA LYS A 243 -15.99 -20.66 -5.87
C LYS A 243 -16.15 -19.97 -4.52
N LYS A 244 -15.11 -19.98 -3.69
CA LYS A 244 -15.12 -19.39 -2.34
C LYS A 244 -14.15 -18.22 -2.23
N PHE A 245 -13.92 -17.50 -3.32
CA PHE A 245 -12.98 -16.38 -3.35
C PHE A 245 -13.27 -15.34 -2.25
N ASP A 246 -14.54 -15.07 -1.95
CA ASP A 246 -14.96 -14.14 -0.88
C ASP A 246 -14.44 -14.52 0.52
N CYS A 247 -14.15 -15.81 0.76
CA CYS A 247 -13.56 -16.30 2.01
C CYS A 247 -12.02 -16.24 2.01
N PHE A 248 -11.39 -16.14 0.84
CA PHE A 248 -9.94 -16.25 0.62
C PHE A 248 -9.36 -15.05 -0.15
N SER A 249 -10.00 -13.89 -0.05
CA SER A 249 -9.62 -12.68 -0.80
C SER A 249 -8.29 -12.07 -0.34
N ASP A 250 -7.94 -12.25 0.93
CA ASP A 250 -6.80 -11.59 1.57
C ASP A 250 -5.51 -12.40 1.44
N ARG A 251 -4.44 -11.75 0.98
CA ARG A 251 -3.10 -12.33 0.90
C ARG A 251 -2.33 -12.17 2.21
N ILE A 252 -1.44 -13.11 2.49
CA ILE A 252 -0.51 -13.02 3.63
C ILE A 252 0.52 -11.92 3.37
N SER A 253 0.60 -10.94 4.27
CA SER A 253 1.63 -9.90 4.25
C SER A 253 2.80 -10.31 5.13
N ILE A 254 3.88 -10.78 4.52
CA ILE A 254 5.09 -11.23 5.24
C ILE A 254 5.85 -10.02 5.82
N LEU A 255 5.68 -8.84 5.22
CA LEU A 255 6.45 -7.65 5.56
C LEU A 255 5.86 -6.83 6.69
N ASN A 256 4.76 -7.27 7.33
CA ASN A 256 4.04 -6.49 8.34
C ASN A 256 3.87 -5.03 7.91
N ASN A 257 3.47 -4.84 6.65
CA ASN A 257 3.16 -3.52 6.11
C ASN A 257 2.01 -2.95 6.94
N ASP A 258 2.24 -1.80 7.60
CA ASP A 258 1.20 -1.11 8.34
C ASP A 258 0.13 -0.64 7.33
N PRO A 259 -1.09 -1.22 7.35
CA PRO A 259 -2.11 -0.92 6.35
C PRO A 259 -2.65 0.50 6.47
N ASP A 260 -2.37 1.19 7.59
CA ASP A 260 -2.75 2.59 7.78
C ASP A 260 -1.61 3.56 7.41
N ASP A 261 -0.47 3.11 6.86
CA ASP A 261 0.64 3.97 6.45
C ASP A 261 0.33 4.69 5.13
N PRO A 262 0.05 6.01 5.12
CA PRO A 262 -0.20 6.72 3.86
C PRO A 262 1.04 6.81 2.97
N HIS A 263 2.24 6.71 3.54
CA HIS A 263 3.49 6.87 2.80
C HIS A 263 4.07 5.54 2.31
N SER A 264 3.54 4.39 2.72
CA SER A 264 4.02 3.10 2.24
C SER A 264 3.37 2.75 0.90
N LEU A 265 4.16 2.74 -0.17
CA LEU A 265 3.64 2.42 -1.51
C LEU A 265 3.14 0.96 -1.58
N LEU A 266 3.87 0.00 -0.99
CA LEU A 266 3.42 -1.38 -0.95
C LEU A 266 2.19 -1.60 -0.06
N ALA A 267 2.09 -0.95 1.10
CA ALA A 267 0.92 -1.14 1.97
C ALA A 267 -0.39 -0.74 1.28
N ASN A 268 -0.32 0.29 0.43
CA ASN A 268 -1.46 0.83 -0.33
C ASN A 268 -1.62 0.21 -1.73
N SER A 269 -0.86 -0.85 -2.04
CA SER A 269 -0.91 -1.54 -3.32
C SER A 269 -1.87 -2.73 -3.32
N LEU A 270 -2.39 -3.12 -4.50
CA LEU A 270 -3.34 -4.25 -4.62
C LEU A 270 -2.81 -5.60 -4.14
N VAL A 271 -1.48 -5.77 -4.06
CA VAL A 271 -0.87 -7.01 -3.55
C VAL A 271 -0.93 -7.13 -2.03
N THR A 272 -1.13 -6.01 -1.32
CA THR A 272 -1.16 -5.98 0.16
C THR A 272 -2.53 -5.58 0.73
N LEU A 273 -3.30 -4.76 0.01
CA LEU A 273 -4.63 -4.33 0.43
C LEU A 273 -5.54 -5.53 0.75
N LYS A 274 -6.50 -5.33 1.67
CA LYS A 274 -7.39 -6.38 2.19
C LYS A 274 -8.86 -5.97 2.16
N GLY A 275 -9.74 -6.96 2.11
CA GLY A 275 -11.19 -6.82 2.20
C GLY A 275 -11.77 -5.76 1.25
N ASP A 276 -12.69 -4.94 1.77
CA ASP A 276 -13.42 -3.93 0.98
C ASP A 276 -12.52 -2.89 0.30
N VAL A 277 -11.37 -2.55 0.90
CA VAL A 277 -10.45 -1.57 0.29
C VAL A 277 -9.79 -2.18 -0.95
N TRP A 278 -9.35 -3.44 -0.83
CA TRP A 278 -8.81 -4.18 -1.96
C TRP A 278 -9.84 -4.29 -3.08
N SER A 279 -11.07 -4.66 -2.76
CA SER A 279 -12.16 -4.74 -3.74
C SER A 279 -12.39 -3.41 -4.45
N SER A 280 -12.57 -2.32 -3.69
CA SER A 280 -12.81 -0.99 -4.27
C SER A 280 -11.68 -0.57 -5.21
N VAL A 281 -10.42 -0.70 -4.77
CA VAL A 281 -9.26 -0.37 -5.61
C VAL A 281 -9.17 -1.29 -6.84
N ARG A 282 -9.47 -2.59 -6.70
CA ARG A 282 -9.42 -3.55 -7.82
C ARG A 282 -10.46 -3.19 -8.88
N ASN A 283 -11.67 -2.84 -8.45
CA ASN A 283 -12.76 -2.39 -9.32
C ASN A 283 -12.40 -1.10 -10.08
N THR A 284 -11.64 -0.20 -9.46
CA THR A 284 -11.16 1.03 -10.09
C THR A 284 -10.06 0.79 -11.11
N VAL A 285 -9.13 -0.12 -10.80
CA VAL A 285 -7.94 -0.39 -11.63
C VAL A 285 -8.28 -1.27 -12.84
N ALA A 286 -9.19 -2.23 -12.70
CA ALA A 286 -9.47 -3.24 -13.72
C ALA A 286 -9.87 -2.66 -15.10
N PRO A 287 -10.74 -1.63 -15.20
CA PRO A 287 -11.11 -1.03 -16.49
C PRO A 287 -9.94 -0.42 -17.26
N ALA A 288 -8.85 -0.04 -16.59
CA ALA A 288 -7.66 0.49 -17.28
C ALA A 288 -6.94 -0.54 -18.15
N PHE A 289 -7.25 -1.82 -17.96
CA PHE A 289 -6.75 -2.94 -18.74
C PHE A 289 -7.80 -3.53 -19.70
N SER A 290 -8.88 -2.80 -19.98
CA SER A 290 -9.84 -3.27 -20.97
C SER A 290 -9.26 -3.33 -22.37
N THR A 291 -9.88 -4.14 -23.24
CA THR A 291 -9.48 -4.31 -24.64
C THR A 291 -9.33 -2.96 -25.36
N GLY A 292 -10.24 -2.02 -25.10
CA GLY A 292 -10.19 -0.67 -25.68
C GLY A 292 -8.97 0.14 -25.22
N LYS A 293 -8.62 0.07 -23.93
CA LYS A 293 -7.44 0.78 -23.38
C LYS A 293 -6.13 0.14 -23.83
N ILE A 294 -6.05 -1.20 -23.86
CA ILE A 294 -4.87 -1.91 -24.38
C ILE A 294 -4.60 -1.52 -25.84
N ARG A 295 -5.62 -1.44 -26.69
CA ARG A 295 -5.47 -0.97 -28.08
C ARG A 295 -4.85 0.42 -28.18
N GLN A 296 -5.21 1.34 -27.27
CA GLN A 296 -4.65 2.69 -27.23
C GLN A 296 -3.17 2.70 -26.81
N MET A 297 -2.71 1.69 -26.07
CA MET A 297 -1.30 1.57 -25.64
C MET A 297 -0.38 1.05 -26.74
N ILE A 298 -0.87 0.23 -27.69
CA ILE A 298 -0.04 -0.43 -28.71
C ILE A 298 0.89 0.52 -29.48
N PRO A 299 0.44 1.69 -29.98
CA PRO A 299 1.35 2.62 -30.67
C PRO A 299 2.54 3.06 -29.80
N LEU A 300 2.32 3.25 -28.49
CA LEU A 300 3.38 3.59 -27.54
C LEU A 300 4.37 2.43 -27.39
N LEU A 301 3.87 1.19 -27.30
CA LEU A 301 4.69 -0.02 -27.20
C LEU A 301 5.50 -0.27 -28.48
N ASN A 302 4.95 0.03 -29.65
CA ASN A 302 5.68 -0.06 -30.93
C ASN A 302 6.83 0.95 -30.98
N VAL A 303 6.64 2.19 -30.48
CA VAL A 303 7.72 3.18 -30.33
C VAL A 303 8.85 2.61 -29.46
N CYS A 304 8.54 2.09 -28.27
CA CYS A 304 9.54 1.48 -27.38
C CYS A 304 10.27 0.31 -28.06
N SER A 305 9.53 -0.53 -28.80
CA SER A 305 10.08 -1.70 -29.50
C SER A 305 11.05 -1.29 -30.60
N ARG A 306 10.73 -0.25 -31.39
CA ARG A 306 11.64 0.30 -32.42
C ARG A 306 12.94 0.80 -31.80
N THR A 307 12.86 1.51 -30.67
CA THR A 307 14.05 1.95 -29.92
C THR A 307 14.93 0.77 -29.52
N CYS A 308 14.32 -0.29 -28.98
CA CYS A 308 15.05 -1.50 -28.59
C CYS A 308 15.69 -2.22 -29.78
N VAL A 309 15.00 -2.29 -30.93
CA VAL A 309 15.56 -2.85 -32.17
C VAL A 309 16.78 -2.03 -32.61
N GLY A 310 16.73 -0.70 -32.55
CA GLY A 310 17.90 0.16 -32.84
C GLY A 310 19.09 -0.13 -31.91
N ILE A 311 18.82 -0.42 -30.63
CA ILE A 311 19.87 -0.85 -29.68
C ILE A 311 20.46 -2.20 -30.10
N PHE A 312 19.62 -3.18 -30.46
CA PHE A 312 20.07 -4.48 -30.96
C PHE A 312 20.93 -4.35 -32.22
N GLU A 313 20.54 -3.50 -33.17
CA GLU A 313 21.35 -3.21 -34.35
C GLU A 313 22.70 -2.59 -33.97
N GLY A 314 22.73 -1.70 -32.99
CA GLY A 314 23.97 -1.12 -32.47
C GLY A 314 24.94 -2.14 -31.90
N TYR A 315 24.44 -3.16 -31.20
CA TYR A 315 25.26 -4.30 -30.76
C TYR A 315 25.68 -5.20 -31.92
N ALA A 316 24.76 -5.47 -32.87
CA ALA A 316 25.03 -6.31 -34.03
C ALA A 316 26.12 -5.72 -34.94
N ARG A 317 26.09 -4.40 -35.20
CA ARG A 317 27.13 -3.69 -35.98
C ARG A 317 28.51 -3.79 -35.33
N ARG A 318 28.56 -3.72 -34.00
CA ARG A 318 29.80 -3.87 -33.20
C ARG A 318 30.21 -5.33 -32.98
N ARG A 319 29.37 -6.29 -33.36
CA ARG A 319 29.53 -7.73 -33.09
C ARG A 319 29.72 -8.04 -31.60
N GLU A 320 29.06 -7.27 -30.75
CA GLU A 320 29.12 -7.43 -29.30
C GLU A 320 27.97 -8.31 -28.79
N LYS A 321 28.19 -9.00 -27.67
CA LYS A 321 27.14 -9.76 -26.98
C LYS A 321 26.15 -8.80 -26.33
N ILE A 322 24.86 -9.08 -26.50
CA ILE A 322 23.78 -8.27 -25.90
C ILE A 322 23.52 -8.79 -24.48
N PRO A 323 23.56 -7.93 -23.44
CA PRO A 323 23.13 -8.29 -22.09
C PRO A 323 21.60 -8.38 -22.04
N ILE A 324 21.02 -9.46 -22.57
CA ILE A 324 19.58 -9.55 -22.88
C ILE A 324 18.66 -9.27 -21.70
N ARG A 325 19.00 -9.73 -20.49
CA ARG A 325 18.22 -9.47 -19.27
C ARG A 325 18.10 -7.97 -19.02
N ASP A 326 19.23 -7.26 -19.02
CA ASP A 326 19.26 -5.82 -18.75
C ASP A 326 18.54 -5.03 -19.84
N THR A 327 18.72 -5.40 -21.12
CA THR A 327 18.01 -4.74 -22.23
C THR A 327 16.49 -4.93 -22.14
N MET A 328 16.01 -6.13 -21.78
CA MET A 328 14.57 -6.38 -21.61
C MET A 328 13.98 -5.67 -20.39
N VAL A 329 14.74 -5.52 -19.29
CA VAL A 329 14.33 -4.69 -18.14
C VAL A 329 14.14 -3.24 -18.59
N ARG A 330 15.11 -2.67 -19.31
CA ARG A 330 15.02 -1.31 -19.82
C ARG A 330 13.86 -1.10 -20.79
N LEU A 331 13.61 -2.05 -21.69
CA LEU A 331 12.48 -2.02 -22.61
C LEU A 331 11.14 -1.99 -21.86
N MET A 332 10.94 -2.91 -20.91
CA MET A 332 9.69 -3.01 -20.15
C MET A 332 9.45 -1.80 -19.26
N LEU A 333 10.49 -1.23 -18.66
CA LEU A 333 10.38 0.01 -17.90
C LEU A 333 9.98 1.19 -18.79
N ASP A 334 10.53 1.30 -20.01
CA ASP A 334 10.12 2.36 -20.95
C ASP A 334 8.65 2.17 -21.38
N MET A 335 8.27 0.94 -21.76
CA MET A 335 6.88 0.60 -22.09
C MET A 335 5.92 0.95 -20.95
N THR A 336 6.26 0.53 -19.73
CA THR A 336 5.47 0.81 -18.54
C THR A 336 5.41 2.31 -18.26
N SER A 337 6.52 3.03 -18.40
CA SER A 337 6.57 4.45 -18.08
C SER A 337 5.70 5.29 -19.02
N ARG A 338 5.71 4.96 -20.32
CA ARG A 338 4.87 5.63 -21.31
C ARG A 338 3.40 5.26 -21.15
N ALA A 339 3.08 3.97 -20.97
CA ALA A 339 1.71 3.51 -20.83
C ALA A 339 1.06 3.93 -19.50
N ALA A 340 1.82 3.88 -18.40
CA ALA A 340 1.30 4.13 -17.07
C ALA A 340 1.33 5.61 -16.69
N PHE A 341 2.41 6.33 -17.05
CA PHE A 341 2.64 7.72 -16.61
C PHE A 341 2.64 8.75 -17.74
N GLY A 342 2.53 8.31 -19.00
CA GLY A 342 2.63 9.22 -20.14
C GLY A 342 3.99 9.90 -20.27
N ARG A 343 5.06 9.31 -19.69
CA ARG A 343 6.40 9.91 -19.65
C ARG A 343 7.47 9.00 -20.24
N ASP A 344 8.38 9.63 -20.97
CA ASP A 344 9.61 9.02 -21.45
C ASP A 344 10.76 9.40 -20.51
N PHE A 345 11.29 8.42 -19.78
CA PHE A 345 12.45 8.61 -18.90
C PHE A 345 13.78 8.27 -19.59
N ASN A 346 13.76 7.94 -20.89
CA ASN A 346 14.92 7.59 -21.69
C ASN A 346 15.73 6.39 -21.12
N VAL A 347 15.07 5.51 -20.35
CA VAL A 347 15.71 4.40 -19.61
C VAL A 347 16.33 3.33 -20.52
N GLN A 348 15.92 3.26 -21.79
CA GLN A 348 16.55 2.36 -22.77
C GLN A 348 17.99 2.74 -23.08
N PHE A 349 18.31 4.03 -23.12
CA PHE A 349 19.66 4.51 -23.39
C PHE A 349 20.45 4.79 -22.11
N ASP A 350 19.79 5.28 -21.06
CA ASP A 350 20.43 5.61 -19.79
C ASP A 350 20.08 4.59 -18.67
N ALA A 351 20.93 3.58 -18.54
CA ALA A 351 20.89 2.61 -17.45
C ALA A 351 21.34 3.18 -16.09
N THR A 352 21.95 4.38 -16.07
CA THR A 352 22.45 5.02 -14.85
C THR A 352 21.47 6.00 -14.22
N SER A 353 20.31 6.20 -14.84
CA SER A 353 19.25 7.06 -14.30
C SER A 353 18.88 6.68 -12.87
N ALA A 354 18.59 7.69 -12.04
CA ALA A 354 18.18 7.48 -10.65
C ALA A 354 16.95 6.55 -10.57
N PHE A 355 16.02 6.67 -11.53
CA PHE A 355 14.84 5.84 -11.64
C PHE A 355 15.19 4.35 -11.74
N MET A 356 16.14 4.00 -12.62
CA MET A 356 16.61 2.63 -12.80
C MET A 356 17.33 2.10 -11.55
N GLN A 357 18.20 2.91 -10.94
CA GLN A 357 18.93 2.51 -9.73
C GLN A 357 18.00 2.25 -8.55
N TYR A 358 17.00 3.11 -8.32
CA TYR A 358 16.03 2.94 -7.25
C TYR A 358 15.07 1.78 -7.52
N ALA A 359 14.64 1.56 -8.77
CA ALA A 359 13.83 0.39 -9.13
C ALA A 359 14.59 -0.93 -8.85
N LYS A 360 15.88 -0.98 -9.21
CA LYS A 360 16.75 -2.13 -8.91
C LYS A 360 16.93 -2.37 -7.40
N LYS A 361 17.25 -1.31 -6.65
CA LYS A 361 17.41 -1.38 -5.19
C LYS A 361 16.14 -1.85 -4.48
N TYR A 362 14.96 -1.62 -5.07
CA TYR A 362 13.70 -2.12 -4.54
C TYR A 362 13.51 -3.63 -4.75
N SER A 363 13.84 -4.09 -5.96
CA SER A 363 13.73 -5.49 -6.39
C SER A 363 14.70 -6.42 -5.65
N GLU A 364 15.87 -5.92 -5.24
CA GLU A 364 16.87 -6.65 -4.45
C GLU A 364 16.44 -6.83 -2.96
N PHE A 365 15.24 -7.33 -2.75
CA PHE A 365 14.67 -7.57 -1.44
C PHE A 365 15.34 -8.78 -0.78
N ASP A 366 16.24 -8.53 0.18
CA ASP A 366 16.90 -9.59 0.94
C ASP A 366 16.15 -9.91 2.24
N PHE A 367 15.54 -11.10 2.30
CA PHE A 367 14.90 -11.64 3.50
C PHE A 367 15.86 -11.82 4.68
N ARG A 368 17.18 -11.88 4.44
CA ARG A 368 18.21 -11.95 5.50
C ARG A 368 18.59 -10.59 6.06
N SER A 369 18.12 -9.50 5.46
CA SER A 369 18.46 -8.18 5.94
C SER A 369 17.98 -7.99 7.39
N PRO A 370 18.80 -7.42 8.29
CA PRO A 370 18.45 -7.25 9.70
C PRO A 370 17.12 -6.50 9.91
N ARG A 371 16.78 -5.61 8.98
CA ARG A 371 15.52 -4.85 8.97
C ARG A 371 14.31 -5.75 8.81
N ILE A 372 14.34 -6.68 7.85
CA ILE A 372 13.22 -7.58 7.56
C ILE A 372 13.08 -8.64 8.65
N VAL A 373 14.20 -9.14 9.18
CA VAL A 373 14.20 -10.01 10.35
C VAL A 373 13.57 -9.31 11.56
N ALA A 374 13.92 -8.03 11.81
CA ALA A 374 13.34 -7.25 12.91
C ALA A 374 11.83 -7.06 12.74
N ILE A 375 11.35 -6.72 11.54
CA ILE A 375 9.93 -6.56 11.27
C ILE A 375 9.15 -7.87 11.45
N THR A 376 9.75 -8.98 11.04
CA THR A 376 9.13 -10.31 11.14
C THR A 376 9.05 -10.81 12.58
N LEU A 377 10.11 -10.59 13.38
CA LEU A 377 10.18 -11.05 14.77
C LEU A 377 9.48 -10.12 15.77
N PHE A 378 9.47 -8.81 15.49
CA PHE A 378 8.96 -7.77 16.38
C PHE A 378 7.93 -6.84 15.67
N PRO A 379 6.84 -7.39 15.13
CA PRO A 379 5.86 -6.63 14.34
C PRO A 379 5.13 -5.52 15.13
N THR A 380 4.71 -5.79 16.37
CA THR A 380 4.09 -4.82 17.30
C THR A 380 5.06 -3.72 17.71
N LEU A 381 6.32 -4.07 18.00
CA LEU A 381 7.33 -3.11 18.41
C LEU A 381 7.68 -2.19 17.24
N CYS A 382 7.83 -2.74 16.04
CA CYS A 382 8.05 -1.94 14.84
C CYS A 382 6.86 -1.02 14.55
N TRP A 383 5.63 -1.53 14.68
CA TRP A 383 4.41 -0.74 14.56
C TRP A 383 4.35 0.38 15.62
N LEU A 384 4.68 0.07 16.88
CA LEU A 384 4.70 1.04 17.98
C LEU A 384 5.78 2.10 17.77
N LEU A 385 6.98 1.67 17.38
CA LEU A 385 8.12 2.54 17.12
C LEU A 385 7.74 3.54 16.03
N LYS A 386 7.17 3.07 14.92
CA LYS A 386 6.63 3.94 13.88
C LYS A 386 5.58 4.92 14.41
N ARG A 387 4.65 4.46 15.25
CA ARG A 387 3.59 5.32 15.77
C ARG A 387 4.08 6.39 16.76
N VAL A 388 5.14 6.09 17.52
CA VAL A 388 5.70 6.99 18.53
C VAL A 388 6.73 7.95 17.92
N THR A 389 7.61 7.45 17.05
CA THR A 389 8.74 8.23 16.51
C THR A 389 8.51 8.70 15.07
N GLY A 390 7.50 8.18 14.37
CA GLY A 390 7.29 8.39 12.94
C GLY A 390 8.23 7.58 12.04
N TYR A 391 9.19 6.84 12.62
CA TYR A 391 10.17 6.08 11.84
C TYR A 391 9.61 4.74 11.37
N SER A 392 9.47 4.57 10.06
CA SER A 392 9.08 3.29 9.44
C SER A 392 10.30 2.58 8.87
N ILE A 393 10.55 1.33 9.31
CA ILE A 393 11.68 0.50 8.85
C ILE A 393 11.54 0.17 7.35
N LEU A 394 10.31 0.11 6.85
CA LEU A 394 9.99 -0.14 5.44
C LEU A 394 10.04 1.11 4.57
N ASN A 395 9.94 2.31 5.16
CA ASN A 395 10.02 3.58 4.43
C ASN A 395 11.49 3.97 4.21
N ASN A 396 12.15 3.20 3.35
CA ASN A 396 13.53 3.43 2.94
C ASN A 396 13.64 4.59 1.92
N ASP A 397 14.87 4.99 1.59
CA ASP A 397 15.12 6.07 0.64
C ASP A 397 14.47 5.81 -0.74
N THR A 398 14.34 4.54 -1.12
CA THR A 398 13.68 4.14 -2.37
C THR A 398 12.19 4.45 -2.35
N ASN A 399 11.49 4.12 -1.26
CA ASN A 399 10.07 4.45 -1.10
C ASN A 399 9.87 5.98 -1.14
N LYS A 400 10.71 6.74 -0.43
CA LYS A 400 10.67 8.22 -0.45
C LYS A 400 10.88 8.80 -1.84
N TYR A 401 11.86 8.28 -2.59
CA TYR A 401 12.13 8.73 -3.96
C TYR A 401 10.92 8.55 -4.89
N PHE A 402 10.27 7.39 -4.85
CA PHE A 402 9.09 7.14 -5.68
C PHE A 402 7.87 7.94 -5.21
N VAL A 403 7.67 8.11 -3.90
CA VAL A 403 6.63 9.01 -3.37
C VAL A 403 6.83 10.43 -3.91
N GLN A 404 8.05 10.97 -3.84
CA GLN A 404 8.37 12.31 -4.36
C GLN A 404 8.10 12.44 -5.86
N ILE A 405 8.48 11.45 -6.67
CA ILE A 405 8.18 11.47 -8.12
C ILE A 405 6.68 11.46 -8.38
N LEU A 406 5.94 10.61 -7.67
CA LEU A 406 4.50 10.48 -7.84
C LEU A 406 3.76 11.72 -7.34
N ASP A 407 4.23 12.35 -6.27
CA ASP A 407 3.76 13.66 -5.81
C ASP A 407 3.98 14.74 -6.87
N HIS A 408 5.19 14.87 -7.40
CA HIS A 408 5.45 15.82 -8.48
C HIS A 408 4.61 15.54 -9.74
N LEU A 409 4.37 14.27 -10.08
CA LEU A 409 3.50 13.89 -11.19
C LEU A 409 2.03 14.24 -10.91
N TYR A 410 1.58 14.05 -9.66
CA TYR A 410 0.25 14.39 -9.20
C TYR A 410 0.00 15.90 -9.27
N ASP A 411 0.90 16.69 -8.70
CA ASP A 411 0.81 18.16 -8.66
C ASP A 411 0.85 18.74 -10.09
N SER A 412 1.79 18.24 -10.91
CA SER A 412 1.89 18.62 -12.32
C SER A 412 0.61 18.36 -13.13
N ARG A 413 -0.24 17.41 -12.72
CA ARG A 413 -1.51 17.09 -13.39
C ARG A 413 -2.70 17.88 -12.84
N LEU A 414 -2.61 18.38 -11.60
CA LEU A 414 -3.60 19.30 -11.04
C LEU A 414 -3.45 20.69 -11.66
N ASP A 415 -2.23 21.16 -11.86
CA ASP A 415 -1.97 22.51 -12.40
C ASP A 415 -2.32 22.63 -13.89
N ASN A 416 -2.18 21.54 -14.66
CA ASN A 416 -2.36 21.53 -16.12
C ASN A 416 -3.73 21.00 -16.59
N THR A 417 -4.74 20.95 -15.73
CA THR A 417 -6.03 20.27 -15.99
C THR A 417 -6.78 20.81 -17.24
N GLU A 418 -6.48 22.02 -17.70
CA GLU A 418 -7.16 22.66 -18.84
C GLU A 418 -6.48 22.51 -20.20
N GLN A 419 -5.23 22.01 -20.26
CA GLN A 419 -4.42 22.14 -21.49
C GLN A 419 -4.10 20.81 -22.21
N TYR A 420 -4.15 19.66 -21.52
CA TYR A 420 -3.83 18.35 -22.10
C TYR A 420 -4.70 17.22 -21.55
N GLU A 421 -5.34 16.44 -22.44
CA GLU A 421 -6.04 15.20 -22.07
C GLU A 421 -5.05 14.02 -22.07
N TYR A 422 -4.55 13.66 -20.88
CA TYR A 422 -3.68 12.50 -20.71
C TYR A 422 -4.48 11.19 -20.85
N LYS A 423 -4.02 10.27 -21.70
CA LYS A 423 -4.65 8.95 -21.92
C LYS A 423 -3.80 7.82 -21.35
N ASP A 424 -3.33 7.98 -20.11
CA ASP A 424 -2.51 7.01 -19.40
C ASP A 424 -3.20 6.44 -18.15
N PHE A 425 -2.61 5.37 -17.59
CA PHE A 425 -3.14 4.71 -16.39
C PHE A 425 -3.28 5.67 -15.21
N PHE A 426 -2.29 6.50 -14.95
CA PHE A 426 -2.29 7.41 -13.82
C PHE A 426 -3.45 8.41 -13.92
N GLN A 427 -3.79 8.88 -15.13
CA GLN A 427 -4.92 9.78 -15.34
C GLN A 427 -6.26 9.09 -15.07
N LEU A 428 -6.40 7.81 -15.48
CA LEU A 428 -7.59 7.02 -15.16
C LEU A 428 -7.79 6.89 -13.65
N MET A 429 -6.70 6.65 -12.90
CA MET A 429 -6.75 6.60 -11.45
C MET A 429 -7.12 7.96 -10.83
N LEU A 430 -6.60 9.07 -11.36
CA LEU A 430 -6.98 10.42 -10.89
C LEU A 430 -8.44 10.75 -11.16
N ALA A 431 -8.96 10.38 -12.33
CA ALA A 431 -10.36 10.58 -12.69
C ALA A 431 -11.29 9.86 -11.69
N SER A 432 -10.95 8.61 -11.34
CA SER A 432 -11.70 7.82 -10.36
C SER A 432 -11.70 8.40 -8.93
N MET A 433 -10.74 9.27 -8.60
CA MET A 433 -10.73 10.00 -7.32
C MET A 433 -11.62 11.25 -7.33
N LYS A 434 -11.82 11.85 -8.52
CA LYS A 434 -12.59 13.09 -8.72
C LYS A 434 -14.09 12.84 -8.92
N GLU A 435 -14.49 11.64 -9.31
CA GLU A 435 -15.90 11.32 -9.57
C GLU A 435 -16.75 11.32 -8.29
N ASP A 436 -17.72 12.25 -8.24
CA ASP A 436 -18.89 12.24 -7.36
C ASP A 436 -19.91 11.19 -7.84
N LYS A 437 -20.72 10.69 -6.90
CA LYS A 437 -21.63 9.52 -6.96
C LYS A 437 -22.64 9.42 -8.12
N ASN A 438 -22.64 10.31 -9.10
CA ASN A 438 -23.64 10.39 -10.18
C ASN A 438 -23.12 10.11 -11.59
N SER A 439 -21.83 9.86 -11.81
CA SER A 439 -21.34 9.47 -13.13
C SER A 439 -21.64 7.99 -13.39
N GLN A 440 -22.52 7.71 -14.36
CA GLN A 440 -22.64 6.39 -14.96
C GLN A 440 -21.25 5.99 -15.47
N ARG A 441 -20.66 4.98 -14.82
CA ARG A 441 -19.45 4.34 -15.31
C ARG A 441 -19.69 3.97 -16.78
N GLU A 442 -18.81 4.36 -17.70
CA GLU A 442 -18.70 3.66 -18.98
C GLU A 442 -18.18 2.25 -18.64
N ILE A 443 -19.11 1.32 -18.47
CA ILE A 443 -18.83 -0.06 -18.07
C ILE A 443 -18.57 -0.84 -19.35
N ASP A 444 -17.33 -1.28 -19.52
CA ASP A 444 -17.04 -2.38 -20.45
C ASP A 444 -17.69 -3.66 -19.90
N HIS A 445 -18.80 -4.09 -20.52
CA HIS A 445 -19.58 -5.26 -20.13
C HIS A 445 -18.78 -6.59 -20.13
N GLU A 446 -17.59 -6.64 -20.76
CA GLU A 446 -16.71 -7.82 -20.73
C GLU A 446 -16.10 -8.08 -19.33
N ILE A 447 -15.91 -7.05 -18.51
CA ILE A 447 -15.22 -7.14 -17.21
C ILE A 447 -16.22 -7.27 -16.04
N GLU A 448 -17.51 -7.00 -16.27
CA GLU A 448 -18.56 -6.96 -15.24
C GLU A 448 -18.88 -8.32 -14.61
N PHE A 449 -18.70 -9.42 -15.35
CA PHE A 449 -19.06 -10.77 -14.88
C PHE A 449 -18.21 -11.23 -13.68
N ASP A 450 -17.00 -10.70 -13.51
CA ASP A 450 -16.07 -11.09 -12.43
C ASP A 450 -16.16 -10.19 -11.18
N LEU A 451 -16.75 -8.99 -11.29
CA LEU A 451 -16.63 -7.93 -10.27
C LEU A 451 -17.97 -7.50 -9.64
N SER A 452 -19.10 -7.98 -10.18
CA SER A 452 -20.45 -7.63 -9.70
C SER A 452 -20.76 -8.09 -8.26
N ALA A 453 -20.00 -9.06 -7.72
CA ALA A 453 -20.18 -9.60 -6.37
C ALA A 453 -19.62 -8.70 -5.24
N LEU A 454 -18.81 -7.67 -5.54
CA LEU A 454 -17.99 -6.98 -4.53
C LEU A 454 -18.20 -5.44 -4.47
N LYS A 455 -19.44 -4.95 -4.69
CA LYS A 455 -19.75 -3.52 -4.61
C LYS A 455 -19.65 -3.00 -3.16
N THR A 456 -18.51 -2.39 -2.80
CA THR A 456 -18.38 -1.59 -1.57
C THR A 456 -17.99 -0.15 -1.90
N ASP A 457 -18.82 0.82 -1.45
CA ASP A 457 -18.69 2.26 -1.72
C ASP A 457 -17.63 2.88 -0.78
N ARG A 458 -16.34 2.63 -1.05
CA ARG A 458 -15.21 3.23 -0.31
C ARG A 458 -14.38 4.13 -1.21
N LYS A 459 -14.24 5.40 -0.82
CA LYS A 459 -13.50 6.43 -1.56
C LYS A 459 -12.04 6.05 -1.73
N ILE A 460 -11.54 6.13 -2.97
CA ILE A 460 -10.13 5.94 -3.33
C ILE A 460 -9.33 7.17 -2.86
N LEU A 461 -8.22 6.93 -2.17
CA LEU A 461 -7.35 7.97 -1.61
C LEU A 461 -6.09 8.13 -2.47
N LYS A 462 -5.41 9.28 -2.34
CA LYS A 462 -4.16 9.60 -3.05
C LYS A 462 -3.10 8.49 -2.89
N GLN A 463 -2.93 7.99 -1.67
CA GLN A 463 -2.02 6.90 -1.36
C GLN A 463 -2.33 5.59 -2.11
N HIS A 464 -3.61 5.30 -2.39
CA HIS A 464 -3.98 4.11 -3.16
C HIS A 464 -3.55 4.26 -4.62
N VAL A 465 -3.73 5.46 -5.21
CA VAL A 465 -3.24 5.76 -6.57
C VAL A 465 -1.73 5.62 -6.63
N PHE A 466 -1.01 6.12 -5.63
CA PHE A 466 0.45 6.03 -5.57
C PHE A 466 0.92 4.58 -5.41
N GLY A 467 0.24 3.81 -4.56
CA GLY A 467 0.52 2.38 -4.41
C GLY A 467 0.33 1.61 -5.71
N GLN A 468 -0.71 1.91 -6.49
CA GLN A 468 -0.91 1.27 -7.80
C GLN A 468 0.14 1.72 -8.82
N ALA A 469 0.38 3.02 -8.94
CA ALA A 469 1.41 3.58 -9.81
C ALA A 469 2.76 2.91 -9.55
N PHE A 470 3.13 2.74 -8.28
CA PHE A 470 4.34 2.04 -7.89
C PHE A 470 4.34 0.56 -8.29
N MET A 471 3.20 -0.14 -8.19
CA MET A 471 3.11 -1.53 -8.66
C MET A 471 3.34 -1.70 -10.15
N PHE A 472 2.94 -0.73 -10.99
CA PHE A 472 3.28 -0.77 -12.42
C PHE A 472 4.79 -0.75 -12.61
N ILE A 473 5.50 0.13 -11.91
CA ILE A 473 6.97 0.21 -11.96
C ILE A 473 7.61 -1.13 -11.58
N LEU A 474 7.14 -1.75 -10.48
CA LEU A 474 7.66 -3.05 -10.04
C LEU A 474 7.38 -4.17 -11.04
N ALA A 475 6.15 -4.23 -11.58
CA ALA A 475 5.77 -5.22 -12.58
C ALA A 475 6.63 -5.10 -13.85
N GLY A 476 6.93 -3.88 -14.28
CA GLY A 476 7.80 -3.55 -15.41
C GLY A 476 9.29 -3.81 -15.15
N PHE A 477 9.72 -3.98 -13.90
CA PHE A 477 11.13 -4.23 -13.56
C PHE A 477 11.48 -5.72 -13.49
N GLU A 478 10.61 -6.56 -12.90
CA GLU A 478 10.93 -7.98 -12.68
C GLU A 478 10.16 -8.92 -13.61
N THR A 479 8.84 -9.04 -13.42
CA THR A 479 8.05 -10.14 -14.00
C THR A 479 8.03 -10.15 -15.54
N GLY A 480 7.72 -9.00 -16.17
CA GLY A 480 7.69 -8.88 -17.62
C GLY A 480 9.07 -9.11 -18.27
N PRO A 481 10.13 -8.44 -17.79
CA PRO A 481 11.50 -8.69 -18.26
C PRO A 481 11.94 -10.13 -18.10
N ILE A 482 11.58 -10.79 -16.99
CA ILE A 482 11.89 -12.20 -16.75
C ILE A 482 11.32 -13.07 -17.87
N ASN A 483 10.03 -12.90 -18.15
CA ASN A 483 9.37 -13.66 -19.20
C ASN A 483 9.99 -13.39 -20.59
N LEU A 484 10.24 -12.13 -20.94
CA LEU A 484 10.80 -11.76 -22.25
C LEU A 484 12.20 -12.33 -22.46
N HIS A 485 13.13 -12.11 -21.53
CA HIS A 485 14.52 -12.53 -21.75
C HIS A 485 14.66 -14.06 -21.74
N LEU A 486 13.84 -14.78 -20.94
CA LEU A 486 13.79 -16.23 -20.96
C LEU A 486 13.14 -16.76 -22.24
N THR A 487 12.11 -16.11 -22.78
CA THR A 487 11.51 -16.51 -24.06
C THR A 487 12.54 -16.37 -25.19
N ILE A 488 13.28 -15.25 -25.21
CA ILE A 488 14.36 -15.04 -26.19
C ILE A 488 15.47 -16.08 -26.02
N TYR A 489 15.85 -16.40 -24.78
CA TYR A 489 16.82 -17.44 -24.49
C TYR A 489 16.35 -18.81 -25.01
N MET A 490 15.10 -19.21 -24.73
CA MET A 490 14.54 -20.47 -25.21
C MET A 490 14.50 -20.52 -26.74
N LEU A 491 14.08 -19.46 -27.41
CA LEU A 491 14.12 -19.39 -28.88
C LEU A 491 15.56 -19.48 -29.43
N ALA A 492 16.54 -18.88 -28.76
CA ALA A 492 17.94 -18.99 -29.17
C ALA A 492 18.50 -20.42 -28.98
N MET A 493 18.03 -21.15 -27.97
CA MET A 493 18.40 -22.55 -27.71
C MET A 493 17.64 -23.54 -28.61
N HIS A 494 16.55 -23.11 -29.24
CA HIS A 494 15.68 -23.91 -30.11
C HIS A 494 15.49 -23.24 -31.48
N PRO A 495 16.52 -23.24 -32.36
CA PRO A 495 16.50 -22.52 -33.63
C PRO A 495 15.34 -22.91 -34.56
N GLU A 496 14.88 -24.16 -34.49
CA GLU A 496 13.73 -24.66 -35.22
C GLU A 496 12.43 -23.92 -34.87
N TRP A 497 12.23 -23.62 -33.59
CA TRP A 497 11.08 -22.86 -33.11
C TRP A 497 11.24 -21.36 -33.39
N GLN A 498 12.45 -20.83 -33.24
CA GLN A 498 12.77 -19.45 -33.65
C GLN A 498 12.45 -19.20 -35.13
N GLN A 499 12.80 -20.15 -36.00
CA GLN A 499 12.54 -20.03 -37.42
C GLN A 499 11.03 -20.10 -37.73
N ARG A 500 10.28 -21.01 -37.10
CA ARG A 500 8.82 -21.09 -37.24
C ARG A 500 8.12 -19.80 -36.82
N VAL A 501 8.49 -19.25 -35.66
CA VAL A 501 7.95 -17.97 -35.16
C VAL A 501 8.28 -16.85 -36.14
N ARG A 502 9.51 -16.79 -36.65
CA ARG A 502 9.92 -15.79 -37.64
C ARG A 502 9.12 -15.90 -38.94
N GLU A 503 8.86 -17.10 -39.43
CA GLU A 503 8.03 -17.34 -40.62
C GLU A 503 6.57 -16.94 -40.41
N GLU A 504 6.01 -17.28 -39.24
CA GLU A 504 4.66 -16.87 -38.84
C GLU A 504 4.53 -15.33 -38.84
N ILE A 505 5.46 -14.64 -38.18
CA ILE A 505 5.48 -13.17 -38.11
C ILE A 505 5.62 -12.56 -39.51
N ARG A 506 6.55 -13.06 -40.35
CA ARG A 506 6.72 -12.57 -41.72
C ARG A 506 5.47 -12.76 -42.58
N ARG A 507 4.76 -13.88 -42.41
CA ARG A 507 3.55 -14.19 -43.19
C ARG A 507 2.36 -13.33 -42.77
N LEU A 508 2.17 -13.12 -41.47
CA LEU A 508 0.96 -12.50 -40.92
C LEU A 508 1.10 -10.99 -40.66
N VAL A 509 2.27 -10.56 -40.19
CA VAL A 509 2.56 -9.14 -39.89
C VAL A 509 3.25 -8.45 -41.07
N GLY A 510 4.17 -9.16 -41.75
CA GLY A 510 4.97 -8.60 -42.84
C GLY A 510 5.96 -7.54 -42.35
N GLU A 511 6.06 -6.42 -43.09
CA GLU A 511 6.91 -5.27 -42.74
C GLU A 511 6.18 -4.19 -41.93
N LYS A 512 4.90 -4.41 -41.61
CA LYS A 512 4.09 -3.45 -40.86
C LYS A 512 4.34 -3.57 -39.36
N GLU A 513 4.02 -2.53 -38.62
CA GLU A 513 3.94 -2.64 -37.17
C GLU A 513 2.72 -3.48 -36.76
N PRO A 514 2.85 -4.35 -35.75
CA PRO A 514 1.73 -5.14 -35.28
C PRO A 514 0.67 -4.26 -34.61
N ASP A 515 -0.59 -4.58 -34.88
CA ASP A 515 -1.75 -4.04 -34.17
C ASP A 515 -2.41 -5.11 -33.28
N TYR A 516 -3.45 -4.72 -32.53
CA TYR A 516 -4.13 -5.63 -31.60
C TYR A 516 -4.68 -6.88 -32.31
N THR A 517 -5.21 -6.72 -33.51
CA THR A 517 -5.81 -7.82 -34.27
C THR A 517 -4.78 -8.80 -34.77
N THR A 518 -3.63 -8.29 -35.24
CA THR A 518 -2.55 -9.09 -35.77
C THR A 518 -1.84 -9.86 -34.65
N LEU A 519 -1.67 -9.24 -33.47
CA LEU A 519 -1.11 -9.92 -32.29
C LEU A 519 -1.94 -11.14 -31.86
N GLY A 520 -3.28 -11.04 -31.94
CA GLY A 520 -4.18 -12.17 -31.66
C GLY A 520 -4.12 -13.31 -32.67
N GLN A 521 -3.40 -13.15 -33.77
CA GLN A 521 -3.27 -14.13 -34.86
C GLN A 521 -1.91 -14.84 -34.87
N LEU A 522 -1.10 -14.74 -33.80
CA LEU A 522 0.24 -15.35 -33.71
C LEU A 522 0.27 -16.56 -32.75
N PRO A 523 -0.38 -17.70 -33.09
CA PRO A 523 -0.50 -18.83 -32.17
C PRO A 523 0.85 -19.50 -31.86
N THR A 524 1.80 -19.52 -32.81
CA THR A 524 3.12 -20.14 -32.57
C THR A 524 3.94 -19.31 -31.59
N LEU A 525 3.95 -17.98 -31.77
CA LEU A 525 4.58 -17.08 -30.80
C LEU A 525 3.96 -17.22 -29.41
N GLU A 526 2.63 -17.24 -29.32
CA GLU A 526 1.89 -17.41 -28.06
C GLU A 526 2.26 -18.74 -27.38
N GLN A 527 2.34 -19.85 -28.12
CA GLN A 527 2.78 -21.14 -27.59
C GLN A 527 4.20 -21.08 -27.02
N CYS A 528 5.14 -20.40 -27.69
CA CYS A 528 6.51 -20.25 -27.18
C CYS A 528 6.55 -19.43 -25.88
N ILE A 529 5.73 -18.37 -25.77
CA ILE A 529 5.63 -17.56 -24.54
C ILE A 529 5.03 -18.40 -23.41
N GLN A 530 3.90 -19.09 -23.66
CA GLN A 530 3.22 -19.92 -22.66
C GLN A 530 4.10 -21.09 -22.19
N GLU A 531 4.83 -21.74 -23.09
CA GLU A 531 5.74 -22.82 -22.71
C GLU A 531 6.93 -22.31 -21.88
N THR A 532 7.43 -21.11 -22.19
CA THR A 532 8.43 -20.45 -21.35
C THR A 532 7.89 -20.15 -19.95
N GLN A 533 6.66 -19.64 -19.84
CA GLN A 533 6.01 -19.39 -18.54
C GLN A 533 5.74 -20.69 -17.77
N ARG A 534 5.41 -21.78 -18.46
CA ARG A 534 5.23 -23.11 -17.86
C ARG A 534 6.53 -23.64 -17.26
N LEU A 535 7.66 -23.44 -17.94
CA LEU A 535 9.00 -23.85 -17.47
C LEU A 535 9.54 -22.91 -16.39
N PHE A 536 9.32 -21.61 -16.53
CA PHE A 536 9.89 -20.56 -15.69
C PHE A 536 8.81 -19.57 -15.21
N PRO A 537 7.90 -20.00 -14.32
CA PRO A 537 6.88 -19.12 -13.78
C PRO A 537 7.54 -18.00 -12.95
N SER A 538 7.29 -16.74 -13.27
CA SER A 538 7.86 -15.60 -12.55
C SER A 538 7.41 -15.51 -11.09
N VAL A 539 6.28 -16.15 -10.77
CA VAL A 539 5.76 -16.29 -9.40
C VAL A 539 5.55 -17.78 -9.13
N VAL A 540 6.31 -18.33 -8.17
CA VAL A 540 6.37 -19.78 -7.92
C VAL A 540 5.08 -20.33 -7.29
N ARG A 541 4.39 -19.52 -6.47
CA ARG A 541 3.14 -19.92 -5.79
C ARG A 541 2.17 -18.77 -5.69
N TYR A 542 0.87 -19.08 -5.67
CA TYR A 542 -0.16 -18.14 -5.25
C TYR A 542 -0.25 -18.17 -3.71
N PRO A 543 0.06 -17.07 -3.00
CA PRO A 543 0.13 -17.02 -1.53
C PRO A 543 -1.22 -16.84 -0.85
#